data_AF-A0A0F8YLE5-F1
#
_entry.id   AF-A0A0F8YLE5-F1
#
_cell.length_a   1.000
_cell.length_b   1.000
_cell.length_c   1.000
_cell.angle_alpha   90.00
_cell.angle_beta   90.00
_cell.angle_gamma   90.00
#
_symmetry.space_group_name_H-M   'P 1'
#
loop_
_entity.id
_entity.type
_entity.pdbx_description
1 polymer ?
#
loop_
_entity_poly.entity_id
_entity_poly.type
_entity_poly.pdbx_seq_one_letter_code
_entity_poly.pdbx_strand_id
1 'polypeptide(L)'
;IQAQYIGLMKFQGKGLQDFMKFYENTKSTSLSGKNPLNPNLPFEKSFMTDLLQGFINHSGKIKAIQISNGWLELDTLADYNLYEKMYSQNALEQLISLKVTK
;
A
#
# COMPACT_ATOMS: atom_id res chain seq x y z
N ILE A 1 -7.44 9.75 12.19
CA ILE A 1 -6.63 9.21 11.07
C ILE A 1 -6.02 10.41 10.34
N GLN A 2 -4.71 10.46 10.14
CA GLN A 2 -4.03 11.61 9.50
C GLN A 2 -3.80 11.41 8.00
N ALA A 3 -3.74 10.16 7.54
CA ALA A 3 -3.69 9.74 6.14
C ALA A 3 -4.03 8.24 6.05
N GLN A 4 -4.32 7.76 4.85
CA GLN A 4 -4.52 6.33 4.55
C GLN A 4 -3.60 5.90 3.42
N TYR A 5 -3.00 4.71 3.57
CA TYR A 5 -2.20 4.07 2.54
C TYR A 5 -3.10 3.20 1.67
N ILE A 6 -3.06 3.41 0.35
CA ILE A 6 -3.95 2.76 -0.64
C ILE A 6 -3.26 1.65 -1.44
N GLY A 7 -2.18 1.06 -0.93
CA GLY A 7 -1.53 -0.07 -1.60
C GLY A 7 -0.60 0.26 -2.77
N LEU A 8 -0.45 1.53 -3.14
CA LEU A 8 0.43 1.95 -4.25
C LEU A 8 1.85 2.26 -3.78
N MET A 9 2.83 1.63 -4.43
CA MET A 9 4.25 1.81 -4.14
C MET A 9 5.07 1.88 -5.44
N LYS A 10 6.19 2.60 -5.38
CA LYS A 10 7.18 2.61 -6.44
C LYS A 10 8.58 2.44 -5.83
N PHE A 11 9.30 1.45 -6.32
CA PHE A 11 10.72 1.23 -6.00
C PHE A 11 11.54 1.38 -7.27
N GLN A 12 12.73 1.98 -7.17
CA GLN A 12 13.60 2.21 -8.33
C GLN A 12 15.07 2.29 -7.93
N GLY A 13 15.96 1.92 -8.87
CA GLY A 13 17.41 2.02 -8.71
C GLY A 13 17.91 1.37 -7.42
N LYS A 14 18.75 2.10 -6.68
CA LYS A 14 19.30 1.66 -5.39
C LYS A 14 18.23 1.31 -4.35
N GLY A 15 17.11 2.05 -4.31
CA GLY A 15 16.04 1.80 -3.35
C GLY A 15 15.37 0.44 -3.53
N LEU A 16 15.25 -0.05 -4.77
CA LEU A 16 14.78 -1.40 -5.05
C LEU A 16 15.78 -2.46 -4.57
N GLN A 17 17.07 -2.25 -4.84
CA GLN A 17 18.13 -3.18 -4.40
C GLN A 17 18.21 -3.30 -2.88
N ASP A 18 18.16 -2.15 -2.18
CA ASP A 18 18.20 -2.10 -0.72
C ASP A 18 16.94 -2.78 -0.12
N PHE A 19 15.75 -2.58 -0.72
CA PHE A 19 14.51 -3.24 -0.30
C PHE A 19 14.56 -4.77 -0.49
N MET A 20 15.04 -5.25 -1.64
CA MET A 20 15.20 -6.68 -1.91
C MET A 20 16.19 -7.32 -0.92
N LYS A 21 17.33 -6.68 -0.66
CA LYS A 21 18.31 -7.16 0.32
C LYS A 21 17.72 -7.21 1.73
N PHE A 22 16.94 -6.19 2.11
CA PHE A 22 16.22 -6.18 3.38
C PHE A 22 15.26 -7.36 3.48
N TYR A 23 14.43 -7.61 2.45
CA TYR A 23 13.51 -8.74 2.44
C TYR A 23 14.22 -10.09 2.60
N GLU A 24 15.26 -10.36 1.81
CA GLU A 24 16.01 -11.62 1.87
C GLU A 24 16.67 -11.85 3.24
N ASN A 25 17.28 -10.81 3.81
CA ASN A 25 17.86 -10.89 5.16
C ASN A 25 16.80 -11.20 6.21
N THR A 26 15.64 -10.55 6.10
CA THR A 26 14.53 -10.71 7.06
C THR A 26 13.91 -12.10 6.95
N LYS A 27 13.75 -12.61 5.72
CA LYS A 27 13.29 -13.98 5.45
C LYS A 27 14.27 -15.02 5.97
N SER A 28 15.56 -14.84 5.73
CA SER A 28 16.60 -15.73 6.28
C SER A 28 16.55 -15.75 7.81
N THR A 29 16.40 -14.58 8.44
CA THR A 29 16.27 -14.46 9.89
C THR A 29 15.02 -15.16 10.42
N SER A 30 13.90 -15.11 9.69
CA SER A 30 12.65 -15.73 10.15
C SER A 30 12.74 -17.26 10.27
N LEU A 31 13.64 -17.90 9.50
CA LEU A 31 13.92 -19.34 9.60
C LEU A 31 14.48 -19.75 10.98
N SER A 32 15.03 -18.81 11.74
CA SER A 32 15.49 -19.05 13.12
C SER A 32 14.35 -19.13 14.15
N GLY A 33 13.09 -18.97 13.71
CA GLY A 33 11.89 -19.33 14.48
C GLY A 33 10.97 -18.17 14.86
N LYS A 34 11.41 -16.91 14.68
CA LYS A 34 10.56 -15.74 14.95
C LYS A 34 10.47 -14.84 13.73
N ASN A 35 9.26 -14.46 13.34
CA ASN A 35 9.02 -13.48 12.29
C ASN A 35 9.51 -12.09 12.75
N PRO A 36 10.52 -11.49 12.08
CA PRO A 36 11.04 -10.18 12.46
C PRO A 36 10.11 -9.03 12.09
N LEU A 37 9.20 -9.22 11.13
CA LEU A 37 8.25 -8.21 10.67
C LEU A 37 7.06 -8.10 11.63
N ASN A 38 6.54 -9.25 12.04
CA ASN A 38 5.41 -9.32 12.97
C ASN A 38 5.48 -10.60 13.82
N PRO A 39 5.81 -10.50 15.12
CA PRO A 39 6.03 -11.68 15.97
C PRO A 39 4.77 -12.50 16.23
N ASN A 40 3.59 -11.96 15.93
CA ASN A 40 2.30 -12.64 16.13
C ASN A 40 1.84 -13.44 14.90
N LEU A 41 2.57 -13.35 13.79
CA LEU A 41 2.21 -13.99 12.51
C LEU A 41 3.36 -14.85 11.98
N PRO A 42 3.06 -15.98 11.31
CA PRO A 42 4.02 -16.63 10.42
C PRO A 42 4.59 -15.63 9.41
N PHE A 43 5.84 -15.80 8.99
CA PHE A 43 6.52 -14.86 8.10
C PHE A 43 5.74 -14.63 6.78
N GLU A 44 5.21 -15.71 6.21
CA GLU A 44 4.43 -15.73 4.97
C GLU A 44 3.07 -15.04 5.10
N LYS A 45 2.59 -14.82 6.33
CA LYS A 45 1.35 -14.11 6.64
C LYS A 45 1.56 -12.65 7.04
N SER A 46 2.80 -12.15 6.99
CA SER A 46 3.08 -10.74 7.23
C SER A 46 2.34 -9.86 6.23
N PHE A 47 1.72 -8.79 6.70
CA PHE A 47 1.06 -7.84 5.82
C PHE A 47 2.10 -6.98 5.07
N MET A 48 1.71 -6.40 3.93
CA MET A 48 2.55 -5.43 3.23
C MET A 48 2.96 -4.26 4.14
N THR A 49 2.08 -3.86 5.05
CA THR A 49 2.37 -2.82 6.06
C THR A 49 3.43 -3.25 7.06
N ASP A 50 3.46 -4.52 7.46
CA ASP A 50 4.52 -5.05 8.34
C ASP A 50 5.87 -4.99 7.63
N LEU A 51 5.91 -5.36 6.34
CA LEU A 51 7.12 -5.28 5.52
C LEU A 51 7.62 -3.84 5.37
N LEU A 52 6.73 -2.90 5.07
CA LEU A 52 7.08 -1.48 4.94
C LEU A 52 7.55 -0.88 6.26
N GLN A 53 6.87 -1.18 7.37
CA GLN A 53 7.27 -0.73 8.69
C GLN A 53 8.62 -1.33 9.10
N GLY A 54 8.85 -2.61 8.81
CA GLY A 54 10.15 -3.26 9.01
C GLY A 54 11.26 -2.56 8.21
N PHE A 55 10.99 -2.19 6.96
CA PHE A 55 11.96 -1.47 6.13
C PHE A 55 12.26 -0.07 6.68
N ILE A 56 11.23 0.67 7.13
CA ILE A 56 11.39 1.98 7.81
C ILE A 56 12.28 1.84 9.05
N ASN A 57 12.01 0.84 9.88
CA ASN A 57 12.77 0.57 11.11
C ASN A 57 14.22 0.19 10.80
N HIS A 58 14.48 -0.48 9.68
CA HIS A 58 15.81 -0.86 9.22
C HIS A 58 16.58 0.29 8.53
N SER A 59 16.10 1.54 8.61
CA SER A 59 16.66 2.76 7.96
C SER A 59 16.30 2.98 6.48
N GLY A 60 15.35 2.20 5.94
CA GLY A 60 14.80 2.44 4.62
C GLY A 60 14.11 3.80 4.54
N LYS A 61 14.57 4.67 3.62
CA LYS A 61 13.89 5.95 3.34
C LYS A 61 12.67 5.71 2.46
N ILE A 62 11.50 5.66 3.07
CA ILE A 62 10.21 5.70 2.36
C ILE A 62 9.72 7.14 2.31
N LYS A 63 9.26 7.57 1.13
CA LYS A 63 8.61 8.88 0.95
C LYS A 63 7.12 8.67 0.70
N ALA A 64 6.28 9.23 1.57
CA ALA A 64 4.84 9.31 1.32
C ALA A 64 4.58 10.31 0.17
N ILE A 65 3.77 9.90 -0.80
CA ILE A 65 3.30 10.74 -1.90
C ILE A 65 1.81 10.95 -1.71
N GLN A 66 1.41 12.20 -1.48
CA GLN A 66 0.00 12.57 -1.43
C GLN A 66 -0.56 12.64 -2.84
N ILE A 67 -1.78 12.13 -3.02
CA ILE A 67 -2.54 12.25 -4.27
C ILE A 67 -3.67 13.25 -4.09
N SER A 68 -3.96 13.99 -5.14
CA SER A 68 -5.02 14.99 -5.19
C SER A 68 -6.00 14.64 -6.32
N ASN A 69 -6.74 13.54 -6.14
CA ASN A 69 -7.86 13.20 -7.02
C ASN A 69 -8.91 12.28 -6.35
N GLY A 70 -8.82 12.09 -5.03
CA GLY A 70 -9.54 11.02 -4.36
C GLY A 70 -9.11 9.63 -4.80
N TRP A 71 -9.90 8.63 -4.41
CA TRP A 71 -9.73 7.21 -4.70
C TRP A 71 -11.08 6.51 -4.53
N LEU A 72 -11.37 5.52 -5.39
CA LEU A 72 -12.53 4.64 -5.24
C LEU A 72 -12.03 3.24 -4.94
N GLU A 73 -12.45 2.68 -3.81
CA GLU A 73 -12.16 1.29 -3.43
C GLU A 73 -13.32 0.42 -3.89
N LEU A 74 -13.04 -0.60 -4.69
CA LEU A 74 -14.07 -1.46 -5.29
C LEU A 74 -13.86 -2.90 -4.84
N ASP A 75 -14.53 -3.28 -3.76
CA ASP A 75 -14.39 -4.61 -3.16
C ASP A 75 -15.61 -5.51 -3.44
N THR A 76 -16.77 -4.90 -3.65
CA THR A 76 -18.04 -5.61 -3.74
C THR A 76 -18.92 -5.14 -4.89
N LEU A 77 -19.95 -5.94 -5.21
CA LEU A 77 -21.01 -5.53 -6.14
C LEU A 77 -21.79 -4.32 -5.61
N ALA A 78 -21.86 -4.11 -4.30
CA ALA A 78 -22.52 -2.95 -3.73
C ALA A 78 -21.74 -1.66 -4.06
N ASP A 79 -20.41 -1.70 -3.97
CA ASP A 79 -19.54 -0.59 -4.34
C ASP A 79 -19.69 -0.25 -5.83
N TYR A 80 -19.70 -1.28 -6.68
CA TYR A 80 -19.94 -1.11 -8.12
C TYR A 80 -21.28 -0.43 -8.41
N ASN A 81 -22.38 -0.97 -7.87
CA ASN A 81 -23.72 -0.43 -8.08
C ASN A 81 -23.85 1.00 -7.54
N LEU A 82 -23.17 1.31 -6.42
CA LEU A 82 -23.12 2.65 -5.86
C LEU A 82 -22.41 3.62 -6.82
N TYR A 83 -21.22 3.26 -7.30
CA TYR A 83 -20.44 4.12 -8.19
C TYR A 83 -21.11 4.30 -9.56
N GLU A 84 -21.73 3.26 -10.11
CA GLU A 84 -22.54 3.36 -11.33
C GLU A 84 -23.73 4.32 -11.15
N LYS A 85 -24.45 4.21 -10.02
CA LYS A 85 -25.53 5.13 -9.69
C LYS A 85 -25.01 6.57 -9.59
N MET A 86 -23.92 6.80 -8.86
CA MET A 86 -23.30 8.12 -8.73
C MET A 86 -22.84 8.68 -10.07
N TYR A 87 -22.28 7.84 -10.94
CA TYR A 87 -21.88 8.21 -12.29
C TYR A 87 -23.08 8.65 -13.13
N SER A 88 -24.15 7.85 -13.16
CA SER A 88 -25.39 8.18 -13.90
C SER A 88 -26.06 9.48 -13.42
N GLN A 89 -25.81 9.86 -12.18
CA GLN A 89 -26.34 11.07 -11.54
C GLN A 89 -25.38 12.26 -11.59
N ASN A 90 -24.23 12.16 -12.27
CA ASN A 90 -23.14 13.15 -12.26
C ASN A 90 -22.65 13.52 -10.84
N ALA A 91 -22.82 12.63 -9.87
CA ALA A 91 -22.42 12.81 -8.48
C ALA A 91 -21.03 12.25 -8.18
N LEU A 92 -20.44 11.45 -9.09
CA LEU A 92 -19.13 10.83 -8.88
C LEU A 92 -17.99 11.86 -8.75
N GLU A 93 -18.16 13.06 -9.34
CA GLU A 93 -17.20 14.17 -9.23
C GLU A 93 -16.99 14.67 -7.78
N GLN A 94 -17.88 14.32 -6.85
CA GLN A 94 -17.71 14.59 -5.42
C GLN A 94 -16.59 13.76 -4.79
N LEU A 95 -16.23 12.62 -5.40
CA LEU A 95 -15.23 11.69 -4.90
C LEU A 95 -13.93 11.75 -5.70
N ILE A 96 -14.01 11.83 -7.03
CA ILE A 96 -12.85 11.84 -7.93
C ILE A 96 -13.04 12.80 -9.11
N SER A 97 -11.98 13.41 -9.63
CA SER A 97 -12.04 14.10 -10.94
C SER A 97 -11.93 13.08 -12.06
N LEU A 98 -12.90 13.13 -12.97
CA LEU A 98 -12.90 12.36 -14.22
C LEU A 98 -12.19 13.08 -15.37
N LYS A 99 -11.80 14.35 -15.17
CA LYS A 99 -11.04 15.12 -16.16
C LYS A 99 -9.58 14.71 -16.10
N VAL A 100 -9.07 14.16 -17.20
CA VAL A 100 -7.63 13.91 -17.35
C VAL A 100 -6.92 15.23 -17.60
N THR A 101 -6.30 15.79 -16.57
CA THR A 101 -5.38 16.92 -16.75
C THR A 101 -4.09 16.38 -17.38
N LYS A 102 -3.81 16.77 -18.62
CA LYS A 102 -2.53 16.51 -19.29
C LYS A 102 -1.43 17.41 -18.75
#